data_AF-A0A1D1YN46-F1
#
_entry.id   AF-A0A1D1YN46-F1
#
_cell.length_a   1.000
_cell.length_b   1.000
_cell.length_c   1.000
_cell.angle_alpha   90.00
_cell.angle_beta   90.00
_cell.angle_gamma   90.00
#
_symmetry.space_group_name_H-M   'P 1'
#
loop_
_entity.id
_entity.type
_entity.pdbx_description
1 polymer ?
#
loop_
_entity_poly.entity_id
_entity_poly.type
_entity_poly.pdbx_seq_one_letter_code
_entity_poly.pdbx_strand_id
1 'polypeptide(L)'
;PQQHYPAVMARGSHLAACVAAIAVASVISAAYAEVFFEERFDDGWEGRWVKSDWKKDENMAGDWIHTAGNWSGDPNDKGIQTNPDYRFFAISAQFPEFSNKDKTLVIQYSVKHEQKLDCGGAYLKLLSGDIDQKTFGGETNYSIMFGPDICGYSMKKVHAILYRRGKNHLIRKDVTCETDQLTHVYTFIIRSDMTYSIL
;
A
#
# COMPACT_ATOMS: atom_id res chain seq x y z
N PRO A 1 54.75 44.48 -45.72
CA PRO A 1 53.34 44.06 -45.86
C PRO A 1 53.18 42.56 -45.55
N GLN A 2 52.98 42.24 -44.26
CA GLN A 2 52.31 41.03 -43.80
C GLN A 2 51.92 41.28 -42.34
N GLN A 3 50.62 41.25 -42.09
CA GLN A 3 49.96 41.79 -40.91
C GLN A 3 49.71 40.65 -39.92
N HIS A 4 50.31 40.73 -38.73
CA HIS A 4 50.04 39.79 -37.64
C HIS A 4 48.71 40.13 -36.97
N TYR A 5 47.77 39.18 -36.96
CA TYR A 5 46.57 39.22 -36.12
C TYR A 5 46.79 38.33 -34.88
N PRO A 6 46.38 38.77 -33.66
CA PRO A 6 46.44 37.93 -32.49
C PRO A 6 45.26 36.94 -32.48
N ALA A 7 45.55 35.68 -32.17
CA ALA A 7 44.53 34.66 -31.93
C ALA A 7 43.81 34.95 -30.61
N VAL A 8 42.54 35.36 -30.69
CA VAL A 8 41.66 35.47 -29.54
C VAL A 8 41.29 34.06 -29.09
N MET A 9 41.84 33.66 -27.95
CA MET A 9 41.63 32.37 -27.30
C MET A 9 40.14 32.21 -26.91
N ALA A 10 39.47 31.20 -27.47
CA ALA A 10 38.10 30.83 -27.16
C ALA A 10 37.99 30.27 -25.72
N ARG A 11 37.94 31.15 -24.71
CA ARG A 11 37.74 30.77 -23.30
C ARG A 11 36.27 30.52 -22.91
N GLY A 12 35.32 30.86 -23.78
CA GLY A 12 33.87 30.82 -23.48
C GLY A 12 33.17 29.47 -23.72
N SER A 13 33.70 28.61 -24.61
CA SER A 13 33.02 27.38 -25.03
C SER A 13 33.06 26.27 -23.96
N HIS A 14 34.18 26.15 -23.25
CA HIS A 14 34.34 25.13 -22.20
C HIS A 14 33.50 25.42 -20.96
N LEU A 15 33.33 26.69 -20.59
CA LEU A 15 32.51 27.08 -19.44
C LEU A 15 31.02 26.83 -19.71
N ALA A 16 30.55 27.16 -20.92
CA ALA A 16 29.17 26.92 -21.33
C ALA A 16 28.83 25.42 -21.44
N ALA A 17 29.76 24.60 -21.96
CA ALA A 17 29.61 23.14 -22.01
C ALA A 17 29.58 22.51 -20.60
N CYS A 18 30.43 22.97 -19.67
CA CYS A 18 30.42 22.50 -18.28
C CYS A 18 29.14 22.91 -17.54
N VAL A 19 28.66 24.14 -17.73
CA VAL A 19 27.40 24.62 -17.14
C VAL A 19 26.20 23.85 -17.69
N ALA A 20 26.19 23.55 -19.00
CA ALA A 20 25.16 22.72 -19.61
C ALA A 20 25.21 21.26 -19.10
N ALA A 21 26.40 20.67 -18.94
CA ALA A 21 26.55 19.32 -18.41
C ALA A 21 26.11 19.21 -16.93
N ILE A 22 26.41 20.22 -16.11
CA ILE A 22 25.95 20.30 -14.70
C ILE A 22 24.43 20.53 -14.64
N ALA A 23 23.88 21.38 -15.51
CA ALA A 23 22.43 21.59 -15.61
C ALA A 23 21.71 20.30 -16.02
N VAL A 24 22.21 19.56 -17.02
CA VAL A 24 21.63 18.28 -17.45
C VAL A 24 21.76 17.20 -16.35
N ALA A 25 22.88 17.15 -15.62
CA ALA A 25 23.04 16.25 -14.48
C ALA A 25 22.09 16.59 -13.30
N SER A 26 21.75 17.87 -13.11
CA SER A 26 20.83 18.31 -12.06
C SER A 26 19.34 18.05 -12.34
N VAL A 27 18.96 17.72 -13.58
CA VAL A 27 17.56 17.43 -13.95
C VAL A 27 17.16 15.96 -13.75
N ILE A 28 18.11 15.06 -13.51
CA ILE A 28 17.80 13.64 -13.24
C ILE A 28 17.86 13.39 -11.74
N SER A 29 16.99 14.05 -10.97
CA SER A 29 16.62 13.55 -9.66
C SER A 29 15.63 12.40 -9.89
N ALA A 30 16.15 11.20 -10.18
CA ALA A 30 15.32 10.02 -10.26
C ALA A 30 14.69 9.81 -8.88
N ALA A 31 13.37 10.01 -8.78
CA ALA A 31 12.63 9.66 -7.58
C ALA A 31 12.69 8.13 -7.42
N TYR A 32 13.66 7.65 -6.64
CA TYR A 32 13.77 6.25 -6.29
C TYR A 32 12.77 5.94 -5.18
N ALA A 33 11.81 5.06 -5.47
CA ALA A 33 10.89 4.50 -4.49
C ALA A 33 11.23 3.02 -4.31
N GLU A 34 11.59 2.65 -3.10
CA GLU A 34 11.80 1.24 -2.74
C GLU A 34 10.44 0.54 -2.62
N VAL A 35 10.24 -0.52 -3.40
CA VAL A 35 9.01 -1.33 -3.35
C VAL A 35 9.26 -2.50 -2.40
N PHE A 36 8.70 -2.42 -1.19
CA PHE A 36 8.84 -3.48 -0.18
C PHE A 36 7.94 -4.68 -0.46
N PHE A 37 6.75 -4.43 -1.01
CA PHE A 37 5.75 -5.44 -1.31
C PHE A 37 4.88 -4.98 -2.48
N GLU A 38 4.68 -5.87 -3.45
CA GLU A 38 3.72 -5.71 -4.53
C GLU A 38 3.00 -7.04 -4.74
N GLU A 39 1.68 -7.00 -4.73
CA GLU A 39 0.83 -8.15 -5.03
C GLU A 39 -0.17 -7.76 -6.12
N ARG A 40 -0.21 -8.58 -7.18
CA ARG A 40 -1.16 -8.47 -8.29
C ARG A 40 -2.09 -9.67 -8.38
N PHE A 41 -1.86 -10.68 -7.54
CA PHE A 41 -2.58 -11.94 -7.53
C PHE A 41 -2.52 -12.65 -8.88
N ASP A 42 -1.36 -12.65 -9.53
CA ASP A 42 -1.13 -13.49 -10.70
C ASP A 42 -1.21 -14.99 -10.33
N ASP A 43 -1.30 -15.87 -11.33
CA ASP A 43 -1.31 -17.31 -11.10
C ASP A 43 -0.09 -17.75 -10.24
N GLY A 44 -0.36 -18.50 -9.16
CA GLY A 44 0.64 -18.93 -8.18
C GLY A 44 0.75 -18.03 -6.94
N TRP A 45 -0.12 -17.03 -6.78
CA TRP A 45 -0.18 -16.18 -5.58
C TRP A 45 -0.25 -16.98 -4.27
N GLU A 46 -0.87 -18.16 -4.28
CA GLU A 46 -1.00 -19.04 -3.11
C GLU A 46 0.36 -19.43 -2.51
N GLY A 47 1.43 -19.42 -3.31
CA GLY A 47 2.79 -19.71 -2.83
C GLY A 47 3.37 -18.64 -1.91
N ARG A 48 2.83 -17.42 -1.93
CA ARG A 48 3.29 -16.29 -1.11
C ARG A 48 2.42 -16.05 0.13
N TRP A 49 1.16 -16.46 0.08
CA TRP A 49 0.17 -16.15 1.11
C TRP A 49 -0.10 -17.34 2.03
N VAL A 50 -0.15 -17.07 3.33
CA VAL A 50 -0.45 -18.06 4.36
C VAL A 50 -1.83 -17.77 4.93
N LYS A 51 -2.76 -18.72 4.70
CA LYS A 51 -4.04 -18.74 5.40
C LYS A 51 -3.83 -19.14 6.86
N SER A 52 -4.37 -18.34 7.78
CA SER A 52 -4.36 -18.62 9.22
C SER A 52 -5.36 -19.71 9.60
N ASP A 53 -5.05 -20.45 10.66
CA ASP A 53 -5.96 -21.37 11.34
C ASP A 53 -6.84 -20.66 12.41
N TRP A 54 -6.74 -19.34 12.55
CA TRP A 54 -7.61 -18.56 13.44
C TRP A 54 -9.08 -18.81 13.08
N LYS A 55 -9.92 -19.07 14.09
CA LYS A 55 -11.35 -19.40 13.97
C LYS A 55 -11.68 -20.72 13.24
N LYS A 56 -10.68 -21.54 12.91
CA LYS A 56 -10.89 -22.84 12.27
C LYS A 56 -11.63 -23.83 13.16
N ASP A 57 -11.22 -23.96 14.42
CA ASP A 57 -11.84 -24.90 15.38
C ASP A 57 -13.28 -24.52 15.74
N GLU A 58 -13.65 -23.25 15.55
CA GLU A 58 -15.01 -22.74 15.72
C GLU A 58 -15.87 -22.92 14.45
N ASN A 59 -15.30 -23.45 13.36
CA ASN A 59 -15.92 -23.50 12.03
C ASN A 59 -16.36 -22.11 11.51
N MET A 60 -15.63 -21.07 11.91
CA MET A 60 -15.92 -19.67 11.60
C MET A 60 -14.86 -19.03 10.69
N ALA A 61 -13.81 -19.77 10.30
CA ALA A 61 -12.83 -19.33 9.31
C ALA A 61 -13.40 -19.42 7.89
N GLY A 62 -13.22 -18.35 7.10
CA GLY A 62 -13.59 -18.31 5.69
C GLY A 62 -12.46 -18.75 4.76
N ASP A 63 -12.77 -18.82 3.48
CA ASP A 63 -11.89 -19.16 2.35
C ASP A 63 -11.74 -17.99 1.37
N TRP A 64 -10.76 -18.12 0.47
CA TRP A 64 -10.43 -17.11 -0.53
C TRP A 64 -10.58 -17.69 -1.92
N ILE A 65 -11.19 -16.93 -2.81
CA ILE A 65 -11.37 -17.30 -4.22
C ILE A 65 -10.53 -16.35 -5.07
N HIS A 66 -9.76 -16.90 -6.01
CA HIS A 66 -8.99 -16.13 -6.97
C HIS A 66 -9.86 -15.80 -8.20
N THR A 67 -10.29 -14.54 -8.33
CA THR A 67 -11.29 -14.13 -9.34
C THR A 67 -11.26 -12.63 -9.62
N ALA A 68 -11.73 -12.22 -10.80
CA ALA A 68 -12.00 -10.82 -11.15
C ALA A 68 -13.41 -10.35 -10.71
N GLY A 69 -14.20 -11.25 -10.12
CA GLY A 69 -15.60 -11.03 -9.73
C GLY A 69 -16.59 -11.42 -10.83
N ASN A 70 -17.87 -11.08 -10.62
CA ASN A 70 -18.94 -11.32 -11.61
C ASN A 70 -18.85 -10.37 -12.80
N TRP A 71 -18.23 -9.21 -12.61
CA TRP A 71 -17.94 -8.23 -13.65
C TRP A 71 -16.61 -7.52 -13.37
N SER A 72 -15.87 -7.18 -14.40
CA SER A 72 -14.59 -6.49 -14.27
C SER A 72 -14.30 -5.61 -15.49
N GLY A 73 -13.35 -4.68 -15.34
CA GLY A 73 -12.82 -3.92 -16.47
C GLY A 73 -11.89 -4.77 -17.34
N ASP A 74 -11.14 -5.68 -16.72
CA ASP A 74 -10.30 -6.69 -17.36
C ASP A 74 -10.53 -8.04 -16.65
N PRO A 75 -10.90 -9.12 -17.37
CA PRO A 75 -11.05 -10.46 -16.78
C PRO A 75 -9.75 -11.05 -16.20
N ASN A 76 -8.60 -10.50 -16.57
CA ASN A 76 -7.29 -10.92 -16.05
C ASN A 76 -6.88 -10.15 -14.79
N ASP A 77 -7.53 -9.02 -14.47
CA ASP A 77 -7.31 -8.26 -13.25
C ASP A 77 -8.02 -8.95 -12.07
N LYS A 78 -7.44 -10.07 -11.65
CA LYS A 78 -7.97 -10.90 -10.57
C LYS A 78 -7.44 -10.41 -9.23
N GLY A 79 -8.21 -10.70 -8.19
CA GLY A 79 -7.78 -10.56 -6.81
C GLY A 79 -8.26 -11.72 -5.97
N ILE A 80 -8.15 -11.58 -4.65
CA ILE A 80 -8.74 -12.51 -3.69
C ILE A 80 -10.10 -12.00 -3.22
N GLN A 81 -11.11 -12.87 -3.28
CA GLN A 81 -12.46 -12.61 -2.81
C GLN A 81 -12.78 -13.50 -1.61
N THR A 82 -13.41 -12.94 -0.59
CA THR A 82 -13.86 -13.65 0.61
C THR A 82 -15.07 -14.55 0.32
N ASN A 83 -15.07 -15.78 0.82
CA ASN A 83 -16.21 -16.72 0.74
C ASN A 83 -16.16 -17.75 1.90
N PRO A 84 -17.28 -18.21 2.49
CA PRO A 84 -18.65 -17.73 2.36
C PRO A 84 -18.98 -16.59 3.33
N ASP A 85 -20.22 -16.10 3.29
CA ASP A 85 -20.75 -15.10 4.22
C ASP A 85 -20.65 -15.54 5.70
N TYR A 86 -20.67 -14.55 6.60
CA TYR A 86 -20.64 -14.74 8.06
C TYR A 86 -19.42 -15.56 8.54
N ARG A 87 -18.24 -15.19 8.04
CA ARG A 87 -16.97 -15.79 8.39
C ARG A 87 -15.92 -14.74 8.74
N PHE A 88 -14.91 -15.17 9.48
CA PHE A 88 -13.69 -14.42 9.71
C PHE A 88 -12.64 -14.78 8.67
N PHE A 89 -11.93 -13.77 8.17
CA PHE A 89 -10.93 -13.93 7.14
C PHE A 89 -9.58 -13.45 7.66
N ALA A 90 -8.57 -14.31 7.58
CA ALA A 90 -7.20 -14.00 8.00
C ALA A 90 -6.22 -14.68 7.05
N ILE A 91 -5.47 -13.85 6.31
CA ILE A 91 -4.42 -14.26 5.41
C ILE A 91 -3.30 -13.23 5.48
N SER A 92 -2.06 -13.67 5.38
CA SER A 92 -0.88 -12.79 5.42
C SER A 92 0.15 -13.21 4.38
N ALA A 93 0.94 -12.25 3.93
CA ALA A 93 2.12 -12.50 3.10
C ALA A 93 3.34 -11.87 3.77
N GLN A 94 4.42 -12.64 3.88
CA GLN A 94 5.69 -12.13 4.37
C GLN A 94 6.43 -11.38 3.26
N PHE A 95 7.12 -10.32 3.64
CA PHE A 95 7.99 -9.52 2.77
C PHE A 95 9.21 -9.05 3.56
N PRO A 96 10.26 -8.52 2.91
CA PRO A 96 11.48 -8.09 3.60
C PRO A 96 11.20 -7.08 4.71
N GLU A 97 11.81 -7.30 5.88
CA GLU A 97 11.71 -6.36 6.99
C GLU A 97 12.29 -5.00 6.61
N PHE A 98 11.61 -3.93 7.02
CA PHE A 98 12.04 -2.57 6.74
C PHE A 98 11.72 -1.63 7.90
N SER A 99 12.30 -0.43 7.86
CA SER A 99 11.94 0.68 8.74
C SER A 99 11.63 1.93 7.91
N ASN A 100 10.55 2.62 8.26
CA ASN A 100 10.22 3.93 7.70
C ASN A 100 10.82 5.10 8.49
N LYS A 101 11.78 4.85 9.38
CA LYS A 101 12.47 5.92 10.11
C LYS A 101 13.12 6.88 9.11
N ASP A 102 12.85 8.17 9.28
CA ASP A 102 13.35 9.27 8.44
C ASP A 102 12.94 9.16 6.96
N LYS A 103 11.97 8.30 6.63
CA LYS A 103 11.45 8.05 5.27
C LYS A 103 9.93 8.19 5.21
N THR A 104 9.41 8.43 4.02
CA THR A 104 7.98 8.33 3.74
C THR A 104 7.60 6.87 3.54
N LEU A 105 6.51 6.43 4.18
CA LEU A 105 5.87 5.14 3.95
C LEU A 105 4.56 5.37 3.19
N VAL A 106 4.35 4.59 2.13
CA VAL A 106 3.09 4.56 1.38
C VAL A 106 2.53 3.15 1.45
N ILE A 107 1.26 3.04 1.83
CA ILE A 107 0.49 1.80 1.80
C ILE A 107 -0.68 2.05 0.85
N GLN A 108 -0.81 1.23 -0.20
CA GLN A 108 -1.85 1.40 -1.20
C GLN A 108 -2.39 0.05 -1.63
N TYR A 109 -3.71 -0.06 -1.77
CA TYR A 109 -4.38 -1.24 -2.30
C TYR A 109 -5.78 -0.89 -2.80
N SER A 110 -6.35 -1.73 -3.65
CA SER A 110 -7.71 -1.60 -4.16
C SER A 110 -8.68 -2.52 -3.42
N VAL A 111 -9.90 -2.02 -3.18
CA VAL A 111 -11.01 -2.78 -2.61
C VAL A 111 -12.22 -2.64 -3.52
N LYS A 112 -12.92 -3.75 -3.75
CA LYS A 112 -14.19 -3.81 -4.47
C LYS A 112 -15.23 -4.55 -3.63
N HIS A 113 -16.28 -3.87 -3.21
CA HIS A 113 -17.41 -4.48 -2.48
C HIS A 113 -18.52 -4.88 -3.46
N GLU A 114 -18.22 -5.85 -4.33
CA GLU A 114 -19.13 -6.28 -5.40
C GLU A 114 -20.50 -6.75 -4.88
N GLN A 115 -20.55 -7.33 -3.68
CA GLN A 115 -21.75 -7.90 -3.05
C GLN A 115 -22.69 -6.89 -2.40
N LYS A 116 -22.42 -5.57 -2.53
CA LYS A 116 -23.14 -4.51 -1.81
C LYS A 116 -23.12 -4.77 -0.29
N LEU A 117 -21.93 -4.70 0.27
CA LEU A 117 -21.62 -5.07 1.66
C LEU A 117 -22.50 -4.31 2.67
N ASP A 118 -23.16 -5.05 3.56
CA ASP A 118 -23.92 -4.48 4.69
C ASP A 118 -23.04 -4.31 5.94
N CYS A 119 -22.28 -5.35 6.31
CA CYS A 119 -21.31 -5.28 7.39
C CYS A 119 -20.08 -6.16 7.14
N GLY A 120 -18.90 -5.55 7.19
CA GLY A 120 -17.59 -6.18 7.03
C GLY A 120 -16.46 -5.13 6.91
N GLY A 121 -15.27 -5.52 7.37
CA GLY A 121 -14.05 -4.75 7.18
C GLY A 121 -13.26 -5.23 5.98
N ALA A 122 -12.61 -4.31 5.26
CA ALA A 122 -11.64 -4.62 4.21
C ALA A 122 -10.34 -3.83 4.43
N TYR A 123 -9.89 -3.80 5.68
CA TYR A 123 -8.61 -3.21 6.09
C TYR A 123 -7.48 -4.23 6.12
N LEU A 124 -6.26 -3.74 5.92
CA LEU A 124 -5.05 -4.52 6.13
C LEU A 124 -4.41 -4.18 7.48
N LYS A 125 -3.52 -5.07 7.94
CA LYS A 125 -2.64 -4.87 9.08
C LYS A 125 -1.19 -5.03 8.63
N LEU A 126 -0.34 -4.07 8.96
CA LEU A 126 1.12 -4.20 8.84
C LEU A 126 1.65 -4.83 10.13
N LEU A 127 2.17 -6.05 10.02
CA LEU A 127 2.60 -6.88 11.13
C LEU A 127 4.09 -6.69 11.43
N SER A 128 4.51 -7.01 12.66
CA SER A 128 5.93 -7.15 13.00
C SER A 128 6.47 -8.49 12.48
N GLY A 129 7.80 -8.60 12.32
CA GLY A 129 8.45 -9.78 11.73
C GLY A 129 8.43 -11.06 12.59
N ASP A 130 8.03 -10.95 13.85
CA ASP A 130 8.02 -12.03 14.85
C ASP A 130 6.68 -12.77 14.96
N ILE A 131 5.72 -12.48 14.07
CA ILE A 131 4.37 -13.05 14.12
C ILE A 131 4.31 -14.40 13.41
N ASP A 132 3.68 -15.38 14.06
CA ASP A 132 3.26 -16.61 13.41
C ASP A 132 2.02 -16.35 12.52
N GLN A 133 2.22 -16.42 11.21
CA GLN A 133 1.16 -16.28 10.20
C GLN A 133 0.04 -17.30 10.38
N LYS A 134 0.33 -18.49 10.91
CA LYS A 134 -0.70 -19.52 11.13
C LYS A 134 -1.66 -19.14 12.25
N THR A 135 -1.25 -18.32 13.20
CA THR A 135 -2.12 -17.84 14.29
C THR A 135 -2.57 -16.39 14.12
N PHE A 136 -2.31 -15.77 12.98
CA PHE A 136 -2.73 -14.39 12.69
C PHE A 136 -4.26 -14.22 12.74
N GLY A 137 -4.74 -13.23 13.47
CA GLY A 137 -6.17 -12.94 13.57
C GLY A 137 -6.51 -11.55 14.11
N GLY A 138 -7.73 -11.41 14.63
CA GLY A 138 -8.27 -10.16 15.16
C GLY A 138 -7.41 -9.53 16.26
N GLU A 139 -6.90 -10.34 17.18
CA GLU A 139 -6.13 -9.90 18.36
C GLU A 139 -4.62 -9.80 18.13
N THR A 140 -4.13 -10.20 16.96
CA THR A 140 -2.69 -10.14 16.65
C THR A 140 -2.24 -8.68 16.62
N ASN A 141 -1.15 -8.39 17.35
CA ASN A 141 -0.51 -7.07 17.37
C ASN A 141 -0.09 -6.64 15.96
N TYR A 142 -0.22 -5.36 15.68
CA TYR A 142 0.14 -4.76 14.39
C TYR A 142 0.78 -3.39 14.62
N SER A 143 1.62 -2.97 13.69
CA SER A 143 2.20 -1.63 13.67
C SER A 143 1.22 -0.60 13.11
N ILE A 144 0.51 -0.97 12.04
CA ILE A 144 -0.44 -0.12 11.33
C ILE A 144 -1.67 -0.96 10.96
N MET A 145 -2.88 -0.40 11.10
CA MET A 145 -4.08 -0.91 10.45
C MET A 145 -4.66 0.20 9.57
N PHE A 146 -4.98 -0.12 8.32
CA PHE A 146 -5.49 0.85 7.36
C PHE A 146 -6.53 0.25 6.43
N GLY A 147 -7.65 0.94 6.22
CA GLY A 147 -8.65 0.55 5.23
C GLY A 147 -10.10 0.81 5.58
N PRO A 148 -11.04 0.56 4.64
CA PRO A 148 -12.46 0.76 4.85
C PRO A 148 -13.06 -0.28 5.79
N ASP A 149 -14.05 0.17 6.55
CA ASP A 149 -14.90 -0.64 7.43
C ASP A 149 -16.34 -0.13 7.32
N ILE A 150 -17.21 -1.04 6.90
CA ILE A 150 -18.63 -0.79 6.67
C ILE A 150 -19.38 -1.68 7.66
N CYS A 151 -20.28 -1.11 8.45
CA CYS A 151 -21.24 -1.88 9.23
C CYS A 151 -22.51 -1.06 9.45
N GLY A 152 -23.53 -1.39 8.66
CA GLY A 152 -24.80 -0.67 8.63
C GLY A 152 -24.64 0.82 8.29
N TYR A 153 -25.49 1.64 8.87
CA TYR A 153 -25.50 3.09 8.62
C TYR A 153 -24.52 3.89 9.49
N SER A 154 -24.10 3.34 10.63
CA SER A 154 -23.32 4.05 11.64
C SER A 154 -21.81 3.93 11.46
N MET A 155 -21.33 2.88 10.77
CA MET A 155 -19.91 2.67 10.51
C MET A 155 -19.67 2.62 9.01
N LYS A 156 -19.12 3.71 8.45
CA LYS A 156 -18.71 3.81 7.04
C LYS A 156 -17.46 4.67 6.97
N LYS A 157 -16.34 4.11 7.43
CA LYS A 157 -15.11 4.89 7.60
C LYS A 157 -13.87 4.14 7.17
N VAL A 158 -12.84 4.90 6.84
CA VAL A 158 -11.47 4.42 6.68
C VAL A 158 -10.78 4.46 8.03
N HIS A 159 -10.41 3.30 8.54
CA HIS A 159 -9.50 3.22 9.68
C HIS A 159 -8.10 3.62 9.24
N ALA A 160 -7.43 4.40 10.06
CA ALA A 160 -5.99 4.56 10.05
C ALA A 160 -5.54 4.54 11.51
N ILE A 161 -4.90 3.44 11.91
CA ILE A 161 -4.56 3.17 13.31
C ILE A 161 -3.06 2.94 13.39
N LEU A 162 -2.40 3.67 14.29
CA LEU A 162 -0.97 3.56 14.54
C LEU A 162 -0.73 2.98 15.93
N TYR A 163 0.10 1.94 16.02
CA TYR A 163 0.54 1.40 17.29
C TYR A 163 1.70 2.22 17.85
N ARG A 164 1.58 2.68 19.10
CA ARG A 164 2.64 3.39 19.80
C ARG A 164 2.52 3.22 21.31
N ARG A 165 3.63 2.80 21.95
CA ARG A 165 3.75 2.63 23.41
C ARG A 165 2.65 1.74 24.00
N GLY A 166 2.48 0.54 23.44
CA GLY A 166 1.52 -0.43 23.96
C GLY A 166 0.05 -0.17 23.61
N LYS A 167 -0.25 0.81 22.75
CA LYS A 167 -1.62 1.20 22.42
C LYS A 167 -1.82 1.49 20.95
N ASN A 168 -2.97 1.07 20.44
CA ASN A 168 -3.50 1.44 19.13
C ASN A 168 -4.18 2.81 19.20
N HIS A 169 -3.70 3.76 18.39
CA HIS A 169 -4.24 5.13 18.32
C HIS A 169 -4.97 5.30 16.99
N LEU A 170 -6.29 5.49 17.07
CA LEU A 170 -7.13 5.82 15.92
C LEU A 170 -6.89 7.27 15.52
N ILE A 171 -6.97 7.57 14.21
CA ILE A 171 -7.08 8.96 13.76
C ILE A 171 -8.32 9.62 14.37
N ARG A 172 -8.20 10.92 14.63
CA ARG A 172 -9.30 11.73 15.20
C ARG A 172 -10.29 12.22 14.15
N LYS A 173 -9.82 12.34 12.91
CA LYS A 173 -10.65 12.82 11.80
C LYS A 173 -11.41 11.62 11.25
N ASP A 174 -12.72 11.75 11.13
CA ASP A 174 -13.52 10.77 10.41
C ASP A 174 -13.25 10.93 8.90
N VAL A 175 -12.90 9.80 8.28
CA VAL A 175 -12.69 9.68 6.84
C VAL A 175 -13.73 8.69 6.35
N THR A 176 -14.65 9.12 5.49
CA THR A 176 -15.68 8.25 4.93
C THR A 176 -15.07 7.29 3.91
N CYS A 177 -15.56 6.05 3.87
CA CYS A 177 -15.20 5.10 2.82
C CYS A 177 -16.28 5.03 1.74
N GLU A 178 -15.89 4.59 0.55
CA GLU A 178 -16.81 4.36 -0.55
C GLU A 178 -17.69 3.13 -0.26
N THR A 179 -18.96 3.20 -0.69
CA THR A 179 -19.96 2.16 -0.39
C THR A 179 -20.75 1.67 -1.60
N ASP A 180 -20.35 2.11 -2.80
CA ASP A 180 -20.84 1.50 -4.03
C ASP A 180 -20.14 0.16 -4.29
N GLN A 181 -20.40 -0.43 -5.45
CA GLN A 181 -19.87 -1.75 -5.83
C GLN A 181 -18.62 -1.65 -6.74
N LEU A 182 -18.12 -0.44 -7.01
CA LEU A 182 -16.95 -0.19 -7.84
C LEU A 182 -15.65 -0.49 -7.09
N THR A 183 -14.58 -0.59 -7.87
CA THR A 183 -13.22 -0.71 -7.32
C THR A 183 -12.72 0.67 -6.92
N HIS A 184 -12.26 0.80 -5.67
CA HIS A 184 -11.68 2.02 -5.12
C HIS A 184 -10.27 1.75 -4.61
N VAL A 185 -9.38 2.72 -4.79
CA VAL A 185 -7.99 2.64 -4.32
C VAL A 185 -7.86 3.46 -3.04
N TYR A 186 -7.41 2.81 -1.97
CA TYR A 186 -7.16 3.46 -0.68
C TYR A 186 -5.66 3.64 -0.49
N THR A 187 -5.22 4.85 -0.18
CA THR A 187 -3.79 5.17 0.01
C THR A 187 -3.54 5.83 1.35
N PHE A 188 -2.58 5.31 2.12
CA PHE A 188 -2.09 5.93 3.34
C PHE A 188 -0.63 6.33 3.20
N ILE A 189 -0.37 7.64 3.32
CA ILE A 189 0.97 8.22 3.20
C ILE A 189 1.37 8.74 4.57
N ILE A 190 2.46 8.23 5.14
CA ILE A 190 3.04 8.66 6.42
C ILE A 190 4.41 9.26 6.13
N ARG A 191 4.63 10.52 6.47
CA ARG A 191 5.87 11.25 6.18
C ARG A 191 6.76 11.35 7.41
N SER A 192 8.06 11.55 7.18
CA SER A 192 9.06 11.69 8.25
C SER A 192 8.90 12.98 9.08
N ASP A 193 8.15 13.96 8.58
CA ASP A 193 7.82 15.21 9.26
C ASP A 193 6.58 15.10 10.19
N MET A 194 6.15 13.87 10.50
CA MET A 194 4.98 13.55 11.33
C MET A 194 3.63 13.95 10.71
N THR A 195 3.59 14.21 9.40
CA THR A 195 2.32 14.42 8.69
C THR A 195 1.85 13.14 8.00
N TYR A 196 0.56 13.10 7.66
CA TYR A 196 -0.01 12.01 6.88
C TYR A 196 -1.06 12.50 5.87
N SER A 197 -1.35 11.66 4.88
CA SER A 197 -2.45 11.85 3.93
C SER A 197 -3.18 10.52 3.75
N ILE A 198 -4.50 10.60 3.63
CA ILE A 198 -5.37 9.49 3.23
C ILE A 198 -6.03 9.92 1.93
N LEU A 199 -5.88 9.12 0.89
CA LEU A 199 -6.42 9.34 -0.45
C LEU A 199 -7.38 8.21 -0.81
#